data_AF-A0A9W5AQZ4-F1
#
_entry.id   AF-A0A9W5AQZ4-F1
#
_cell.length_a   1.000
_cell.length_b   1.000
_cell.length_c   1.000
_cell.angle_alpha   90.00
_cell.angle_beta   90.00
_cell.angle_gamma   90.00
#
_symmetry.space_group_name_H-M   'P 1'
#
loop_
_entity.id
_entity.type
_entity.pdbx_description
1 polymer ?
#
loop_
_entity_poly.entity_id
_entity_poly.type
_entity_poly.pdbx_seq_one_letter_code
_entity_poly.pdbx_strand_id
1 'polypeptide(L)'
;MIGVDNKYKKPIEDILNHLKDKTIEIQAIYDTQENLMSSNNRLNDLSLIIADRNFIMKQKDQIHNFFDNFYILGNNLLSITTTDENGIIKVNVTDKRSQGLQELGMLKFERCEENSCCKSFIRILKSNDSKEIFKRYGL
;
A
#
# COMPACT_ATOMS: atom_id res chain seq x y z
N MET A 1 0.42 -13.14 8.25
CA MET A 1 -0.60 -12.08 8.41
C MET A 1 -0.07 -10.80 7.77
N ILE A 2 -0.93 -9.97 7.20
CA ILE A 2 -0.54 -8.67 6.64
C ILE A 2 -1.15 -7.53 7.47
N GLY A 3 -0.39 -6.45 7.63
CA GLY A 3 -0.90 -5.21 8.22
C GLY A 3 -1.20 -4.19 7.13
N VAL A 4 -2.34 -3.53 7.19
CA VAL A 4 -2.74 -2.53 6.20
C VAL A 4 -3.24 -1.29 6.93
N ASP A 5 -2.67 -0.12 6.62
CA ASP A 5 -3.18 1.13 7.16
C ASP A 5 -4.66 1.29 6.77
N ASN A 6 -5.50 1.68 7.73
CA ASN A 6 -6.93 1.93 7.55
C ASN A 6 -7.27 2.75 6.28
N LYS A 7 -6.42 3.70 5.88
CA LYS A 7 -6.59 4.49 4.65
C LYS A 7 -6.64 3.62 3.38
N TYR A 8 -5.90 2.51 3.37
CA TYR A 8 -5.78 1.61 2.22
C TYR A 8 -6.58 0.32 2.39
N LYS A 9 -7.47 0.24 3.38
CA LYS A 9 -8.31 -0.94 3.61
C LYS A 9 -9.08 -1.36 2.36
N LYS A 10 -9.85 -0.45 1.76
CA LYS A 10 -10.70 -0.73 0.60
C LYS A 10 -9.94 -1.29 -0.62
N PRO A 11 -8.87 -0.64 -1.12
CA PRO A 11 -8.15 -1.19 -2.27
C PRO A 11 -7.55 -2.57 -1.99
N ILE A 12 -7.11 -2.83 -0.75
CA ILE A 12 -6.59 -4.16 -0.39
C ILE A 12 -7.74 -5.18 -0.26
N GLU A 13 -8.89 -4.83 0.30
CA GLU A 13 -10.08 -5.69 0.31
C GLU A 13 -10.51 -6.07 -1.11
N ASP A 14 -10.51 -5.13 -2.05
CA ASP A 14 -10.82 -5.38 -3.46
C ASP A 14 -9.82 -6.36 -4.11
N ILE A 15 -8.53 -6.19 -3.82
CA ILE A 15 -7.50 -7.16 -4.26
C ILE A 15 -7.79 -8.54 -3.66
N LEU A 16 -8.01 -8.63 -2.35
CA LEU A 16 -8.29 -9.90 -1.67
C LEU A 16 -9.56 -10.57 -2.19
N ASN A 17 -10.61 -9.79 -2.47
CA ASN A 17 -11.86 -10.30 -3.04
C ASN A 17 -11.67 -10.80 -4.48
N HIS A 18 -10.88 -10.09 -5.29
CA HIS A 18 -10.53 -10.52 -6.65
C HIS A 18 -9.69 -11.81 -6.65
N LEU A 19 -9.08 -12.16 -5.50
CA LEU A 19 -8.29 -13.37 -5.30
C LEU A 19 -9.06 -14.53 -4.68
N LYS A 20 -10.32 -14.37 -4.27
CA LYS A 20 -11.07 -15.43 -3.56
C LYS A 20 -11.21 -16.74 -4.35
N ASP A 21 -11.05 -16.70 -5.67
CA ASP A 21 -11.03 -17.89 -6.53
C ASP A 21 -9.63 -18.56 -6.64
N LYS A 22 -8.62 -18.02 -5.96
CA LYS A 22 -7.24 -18.52 -5.94
C LYS A 22 -6.94 -19.00 -4.52
N THR A 23 -6.33 -20.18 -4.41
CA THR A 23 -6.03 -20.97 -3.18
C THR A 23 -5.12 -20.30 -2.14
N ILE A 24 -5.05 -18.96 -2.06
CA ILE A 24 -4.20 -18.20 -1.15
C ILE A 24 -5.09 -17.56 -0.09
N GLU A 25 -5.01 -18.07 1.13
CA GLU A 25 -5.68 -17.47 2.28
C GLU A 25 -4.77 -16.41 2.93
N ILE A 26 -5.25 -15.17 2.98
CA ILE A 26 -4.50 -14.03 3.52
C ILE A 26 -5.30 -13.42 4.65
N GLN A 27 -4.76 -13.51 5.87
CA GLN A 27 -5.28 -12.79 7.00
C GLN A 27 -4.73 -11.36 7.01
N ALA A 28 -5.63 -10.37 6.92
CA ALA A 28 -5.32 -8.96 7.00
C ALA A 28 -5.80 -8.34 8.32
N ILE A 29 -4.95 -7.54 8.96
CA ILE A 29 -5.30 -6.63 10.06
C ILE A 29 -5.30 -5.21 9.52
N TYR A 30 -6.33 -4.46 9.88
CA TYR A 30 -6.47 -3.05 9.55
C TYR A 30 -6.36 -2.21 10.82
N ASP A 31 -5.40 -1.28 10.85
CA ASP A 31 -5.19 -0.37 11.98
C ASP A 31 -4.45 0.89 11.47
N THR A 32 -4.10 1.83 12.33
CA THR A 32 -3.20 2.94 11.98
C THR A 32 -1.80 2.41 11.70
N GLN A 33 -1.08 2.99 10.74
CA GLN A 33 0.32 2.68 10.47
C GLN A 33 1.23 2.74 11.72
N GLU A 34 0.96 3.63 12.68
CA GLU A 34 1.68 3.72 13.95
C GLU A 34 1.47 2.46 14.81
N ASN A 35 0.22 2.00 14.92
CA ASN A 35 -0.13 0.80 15.67
C ASN A 35 0.41 -0.46 14.99
N LEU A 36 0.34 -0.56 13.67
CA LEU A 36 0.88 -1.69 12.91
C LEU A 36 2.40 -1.82 13.09
N MET A 37 3.12 -0.70 13.01
CA MET A 37 4.58 -0.69 13.19
C MET A 37 4.95 -1.04 14.64
N SER A 38 4.25 -0.46 15.62
CA SER A 38 4.47 -0.74 17.05
C SER A 38 4.12 -2.20 17.41
N SER A 39 3.06 -2.75 16.83
CA SER A 39 2.61 -4.12 17.07
C SER A 39 3.55 -5.13 16.44
N ASN A 40 4.13 -4.84 15.27
CA ASN A 40 5.15 -5.71 14.69
C ASN A 40 6.35 -5.86 15.64
N ASN A 41 6.83 -4.74 16.20
CA ASN A 41 7.95 -4.75 17.15
C ASN A 41 7.65 -5.53 18.45
N ARG A 42 6.38 -5.74 18.79
CA ARG A 42 5.95 -6.43 20.02
C ARG A 42 5.55 -7.89 19.78
N LEU A 43 4.93 -8.19 18.65
CA LEU A 43 4.29 -9.48 18.36
C LEU A 43 4.98 -10.28 17.24
N ASN A 44 5.79 -9.65 16.38
CA ASN A 44 6.48 -10.30 15.24
C ASN A 44 5.59 -11.12 14.28
N ASP A 45 4.27 -10.90 14.28
CA ASP A 45 3.33 -11.74 13.52
C ASP A 45 3.01 -11.23 12.11
N LEU A 46 3.44 -10.01 11.77
CA LEU A 46 3.24 -9.46 10.44
C LEU A 46 4.32 -9.92 9.47
N SER A 47 3.90 -10.34 8.28
CA SER A 47 4.80 -10.70 7.17
C SER A 47 5.12 -9.48 6.30
N LEU A 48 4.22 -8.51 6.25
CA LEU A 48 4.41 -7.21 5.60
C LEU A 48 3.45 -6.17 6.17
N ILE A 49 3.80 -4.89 5.98
CA ILE A 49 2.93 -3.72 6.21
C ILE A 49 2.72 -2.97 4.90
N ILE A 50 1.49 -2.54 4.65
CA ILE A 50 1.09 -1.64 3.56
C ILE A 50 0.62 -0.32 4.18
N ALA A 51 1.30 0.78 3.92
CA ALA A 51 1.03 2.09 4.53
C ALA A 51 1.56 3.25 3.67
N ASP A 52 1.43 4.49 4.15
CA ASP A 52 1.97 5.66 3.46
C ASP A 52 3.49 5.48 3.28
N ARG A 53 3.97 5.57 2.04
CA ARG A 53 5.40 5.46 1.69
C ARG A 53 6.26 6.37 2.55
N ASN A 54 5.82 7.61 2.76
CA ASN A 54 6.55 8.59 3.55
C ASN A 54 6.61 8.22 5.03
N PHE A 55 5.60 7.54 5.56
CA PHE A 55 5.66 7.00 6.91
C PHE A 55 6.68 5.87 7.01
N ILE A 56 6.62 4.89 6.10
CA ILE A 56 7.54 3.74 6.09
C ILE A 56 9.00 4.22 5.93
N MET A 57 9.24 5.19 5.03
CA MET A 57 10.56 5.80 4.83
C MET A 57 11.16 6.46 6.06
N LYS A 58 10.34 7.02 6.97
CA LYS A 58 10.83 7.59 8.24
C LYS A 58 11.38 6.52 9.19
N GLN A 59 11.01 5.25 8.98
CA GLN A 59 11.47 4.12 9.80
C GLN A 59 12.75 3.47 9.24
N LYS A 60 13.31 3.96 8.12
CA LYS A 60 14.42 3.31 7.41
C LYS A 60 15.65 3.00 8.27
N ASP A 61 15.95 3.87 9.23
CA ASP A 61 17.14 3.74 10.08
C ASP A 61 16.91 2.78 11.26
N GLN A 62 15.66 2.39 11.51
CA GLN A 62 15.27 1.45 12.57
C GLN A 62 15.11 0.01 12.06
N ILE A 63 15.16 -0.19 10.74
CA ILE A 63 14.89 -1.48 10.09
C ILE A 63 16.14 -1.95 9.36
N HIS A 64 16.68 -3.10 9.78
CA HIS A 64 17.80 -3.73 9.09
C HIS A 64 17.41 -4.11 7.65
N ASN A 65 18.32 -3.87 6.69
CA ASN A 65 18.10 -4.13 5.26
C ASN A 65 16.80 -3.50 4.71
N PHE A 66 16.45 -2.30 5.17
CA PHE A 66 15.22 -1.61 4.79
C PHE A 66 14.99 -1.56 3.27
N PHE A 67 15.99 -1.14 2.50
CA PHE A 67 15.82 -0.90 1.06
C PHE A 67 15.59 -2.18 0.25
N ASP A 68 16.09 -3.33 0.70
CA ASP A 68 15.84 -4.63 0.06
C ASP A 68 14.40 -5.11 0.30
N ASN A 69 13.76 -4.55 1.32
CA ASN A 69 12.47 -4.94 1.83
C ASN A 69 11.37 -3.90 1.59
N PHE A 70 11.72 -2.73 1.07
CA PHE A 70 10.80 -1.63 0.80
C PHE A 70 10.42 -1.55 -0.67
N TYR A 71 9.12 -1.44 -0.95
CA TYR A 71 8.54 -1.37 -2.29
C TYR A 71 7.51 -0.26 -2.38
N ILE A 72 7.46 0.41 -3.54
CA ILE A 72 6.40 1.34 -3.90
C ILE A 72 5.37 0.56 -4.74
N LEU A 73 4.11 0.56 -4.31
CA LEU A 73 3.01 -0.16 -4.96
C LEU A 73 2.17 0.72 -5.88
N GLY A 74 2.08 2.01 -5.59
CA GLY A 74 1.27 2.97 -6.32
C GLY A 74 1.73 4.41 -6.12
N ASN A 75 1.51 5.24 -7.13
CA ASN A 75 1.79 6.67 -7.14
C ASN A 75 0.48 7.41 -7.38
N ASN A 76 0.10 8.31 -6.48
CA ASN A 76 -1.08 9.15 -6.70
C ASN A 76 -0.90 10.08 -7.91
N LEU A 77 -1.94 10.15 -8.75
CA LEU A 77 -2.14 11.24 -9.70
C LEU A 77 -2.95 12.35 -9.01
N LEU A 78 -2.38 13.54 -8.87
CA LEU A 78 -3.10 14.71 -8.34
C LEU A 78 -4.01 15.27 -9.44
N SER A 79 -5.32 15.19 -9.25
CA SER A 79 -6.29 15.94 -10.05
C SER A 79 -6.77 17.17 -9.29
N ILE A 80 -6.55 18.36 -9.84
CA ILE A 80 -7.19 19.59 -9.37
C ILE A 80 -8.45 19.79 -10.19
N THR A 81 -9.59 19.83 -9.52
CA THR A 81 -10.88 20.15 -10.13
C THR A 81 -11.22 21.60 -9.83
N THR A 82 -11.37 22.43 -10.86
CA THR A 82 -11.90 23.79 -10.74
C THR A 82 -13.18 23.92 -11.54
N THR A 83 -14.10 24.72 -11.04
CA THR A 83 -15.31 25.11 -11.77
C THR A 83 -15.18 26.58 -12.10
N ASP A 84 -15.27 26.95 -13.38
CA ASP A 84 -15.26 28.36 -13.76
C ASP A 84 -16.64 29.02 -13.62
N GLU A 85 -16.69 30.33 -13.84
CA GLU A 85 -17.91 31.16 -13.72
C GLU A 85 -19.05 30.73 -14.64
N ASN A 86 -18.77 29.97 -15.70
CA ASN A 86 -19.76 29.42 -16.62
C ASN A 86 -20.20 28.00 -16.23
N GLY A 87 -19.74 27.49 -15.10
CA GLY A 87 -20.03 26.14 -14.62
C GLY A 87 -19.22 25.04 -15.30
N ILE A 88 -18.18 25.37 -16.08
CA ILE A 88 -17.34 24.36 -16.74
C ILE A 88 -16.38 23.77 -15.71
N ILE A 89 -16.41 22.44 -15.58
CA ILE A 89 -15.50 21.69 -14.74
C ILE A 89 -14.20 21.43 -15.51
N LYS A 90 -13.10 22.01 -15.05
CA LYS A 90 -11.75 21.74 -15.55
C LYS A 90 -11.05 20.81 -14.59
N VAL A 91 -10.66 19.64 -15.09
CA VAL A 91 -9.87 18.65 -14.35
C VAL A 91 -8.44 18.70 -14.87
N ASN A 92 -7.53 19.22 -14.05
CA ASN A 92 -6.10 19.23 -14.35
C ASN A 92 -5.41 18.08 -13.60
N VAL A 93 -4.96 17.08 -14.35
CA VAL A 93 -4.16 15.97 -13.80
C VAL A 93 -2.68 16.35 -13.87
N THR A 94 -1.98 16.34 -12.73
CA THR A 94 -0.54 16.66 -12.65
C THR A 94 0.25 15.51 -12.04
N ASP A 95 1.34 15.11 -12.69
CA ASP A 95 2.38 14.21 -12.15
C ASP A 95 3.41 15.05 -11.38
N LYS A 96 3.01 15.73 -10.31
CA LYS A 96 3.94 16.52 -9.47
C LYS A 96 4.51 15.65 -8.36
N ARG A 97 5.61 14.96 -8.68
CA ARG A 97 6.45 14.17 -7.74
C ARG A 97 7.08 14.95 -6.58
N SER A 98 6.82 16.25 -6.44
CA SER A 98 7.64 17.16 -5.63
C SER A 98 7.01 17.70 -4.35
N GLN A 99 5.72 17.47 -4.06
CA GLN A 99 5.12 17.95 -2.79
C GLN A 99 4.03 17.01 -2.27
N GLY A 100 4.32 16.27 -1.20
CA GLY A 100 3.30 15.72 -0.30
C GLY A 100 2.39 14.62 -0.87
N LEU A 101 2.83 13.84 -1.86
CA LEU A 101 2.06 12.71 -2.40
C LEU A 101 1.82 11.64 -1.33
N GLN A 102 0.57 11.14 -1.25
CA GLN A 102 0.27 9.86 -0.64
C GLN A 102 0.68 8.79 -1.66
N GLU A 103 1.84 8.20 -1.48
CA GLU A 103 2.27 7.05 -2.27
C GLU A 103 2.05 5.79 -1.43
N LEU A 104 1.57 4.72 -2.06
CA LEU A 104 1.37 3.45 -1.37
C LEU A 104 2.69 2.72 -1.24
N GLY A 105 3.17 2.57 -0.02
CA GLY A 105 4.38 1.80 0.29
C GLY A 105 4.05 0.43 0.85
N MET A 106 4.97 -0.51 0.65
CA MET A 106 4.97 -1.83 1.28
C MET A 106 6.33 -2.09 1.90
N LEU A 107 6.34 -2.51 3.16
CA LEU A 107 7.51 -3.03 3.86
C LEU A 107 7.35 -4.52 4.10
N LYS A 108 8.25 -5.32 3.54
CA LYS A 108 8.34 -6.78 3.76
C LYS A 108 9.17 -7.06 5.02
N PHE A 109 8.76 -8.04 5.83
CA PHE A 109 9.56 -8.53 6.96
C PHE A 109 10.20 -9.89 6.65
N GLU A 110 11.25 -10.27 7.39
CA GLU A 110 12.03 -11.49 7.17
C GLU A 110 11.17 -12.76 7.13
N ARG A 111 10.16 -12.87 8.00
CA ARG A 111 9.22 -14.00 8.05
C ARG A 111 8.44 -14.22 6.73
N CYS A 112 8.36 -13.20 5.87
CA CYS A 112 7.81 -13.37 4.52
C CYS A 112 8.65 -14.32 3.66
N GLU A 113 9.95 -14.44 3.92
CA GLU A 113 10.84 -15.33 3.15
C GLU A 113 10.49 -16.81 3.31
N GLU A 114 9.98 -17.18 4.47
CA GLU A 114 9.58 -18.55 4.79
C GLU A 114 8.11 -18.83 4.42
N ASN A 115 7.36 -17.79 4.04
CA ASN A 115 5.93 -17.88 3.78
C ASN A 115 5.62 -17.75 2.27
N SER A 116 5.31 -18.88 1.63
CA SER A 116 4.96 -18.94 0.20
C SER A 116 3.72 -18.12 -0.15
N CYS A 117 2.74 -18.02 0.76
CA CYS A 117 1.58 -17.15 0.59
C CYS A 117 1.98 -15.68 0.57
N CYS A 118 2.91 -15.25 1.44
CA CYS A 118 3.43 -13.89 1.45
C CYS A 118 4.15 -13.54 0.14
N LYS A 119 5.03 -14.44 -0.34
CA LYS A 119 5.72 -14.27 -1.63
C LYS A 119 4.74 -14.16 -2.80
N SER A 120 3.69 -14.99 -2.79
CA SER A 120 2.65 -14.98 -3.82
C SER A 120 1.84 -13.69 -3.77
N PHE A 121 1.50 -13.21 -2.57
CA PHE A 121 0.78 -11.96 -2.40
C PHE A 121 1.58 -10.74 -2.85
N ILE A 122 2.88 -10.69 -2.57
CA ILE A 122 3.76 -9.62 -3.09
C ILE A 122 3.74 -9.59 -4.62
N ARG A 123 3.76 -10.76 -5.28
CA ARG A 123 3.65 -10.83 -6.75
C ARG A 123 2.30 -10.29 -7.23
N ILE A 124 1.22 -10.60 -6.51
CA ILE A 124 -0.11 -10.09 -6.81
C ILE A 124 -0.17 -8.58 -6.66
N LEU A 125 0.29 -8.02 -5.53
CA LEU A 125 0.30 -6.58 -5.29
C LEU A 125 1.04 -5.80 -6.39
N LYS A 126 2.03 -6.45 -7.04
CA LYS A 126 2.83 -5.87 -8.15
C LYS A 126 2.24 -6.14 -9.54
N SER A 127 1.18 -6.92 -9.64
CA SER A 127 0.52 -7.29 -10.90
C SER A 127 -0.19 -6.09 -11.55
N ASN A 128 -0.51 -6.22 -12.84
CA ASN A 128 -1.27 -5.19 -13.55
C ASN A 128 -2.70 -5.07 -13.00
N ASP A 129 -3.33 -6.17 -12.60
CA ASP A 129 -4.69 -6.16 -12.04
C ASP A 129 -4.74 -5.34 -10.74
N SER A 130 -3.77 -5.56 -9.83
CA SER A 130 -3.68 -4.77 -8.60
C SER A 130 -3.37 -3.30 -8.87
N LYS A 131 -2.55 -2.98 -9.88
CA LYS A 131 -2.33 -1.58 -10.30
C LYS A 131 -3.60 -0.93 -10.82
N GLU A 132 -4.43 -1.63 -11.58
CA GLU A 132 -5.72 -1.11 -12.03
C GLU A 132 -6.70 -0.91 -10.88
N ILE A 133 -6.66 -1.77 -9.85
CA ILE A 133 -7.42 -1.54 -8.62
C ILE A 133 -6.93 -0.28 -7.91
N PHE A 134 -5.61 -0.14 -7.69
CA PHE A 134 -5.04 1.06 -7.05
C PHE A 134 -5.45 2.35 -7.77
N LYS A 135 -5.40 2.38 -9.10
CA LYS A 135 -5.84 3.54 -9.89
C LYS A 135 -7.29 3.96 -9.63
N ARG A 136 -8.21 3.02 -9.39
CA ARG A 136 -9.62 3.34 -9.05
C ARG A 136 -9.76 4.10 -7.74
N TYR A 137 -8.78 3.95 -6.86
CA TYR A 137 -8.68 4.66 -5.58
C TYR A 137 -7.75 5.87 -5.63
N GLY A 138 -7.26 6.24 -6.83
CA GLY A 138 -6.35 7.35 -7.04
C GLY A 138 -4.89 7.08 -6.68
N LEU A 139 -4.51 5.79 -6.52
CA LEU A 139 -3.19 5.29 -6.13
C LEU A 139 -2.38 4.73 -7.31
#